data_AF-D2R786-F1
#
_entry.id   AF-D2R786-F1
#
_cell.length_a   1.000
_cell.length_b   1.000
_cell.length_c   1.000
_cell.angle_alpha   90.00
_cell.angle_beta   90.00
_cell.angle_gamma   90.00
#
_symmetry.space_group_name_H-M   'P 1'
#
loop_
_entity.id
_entity.type
_entity.pdbx_description
1 polymer ?
#
loop_
_entity_poly.entity_id
_entity_poly.type
_entity_poly.pdbx_seq_one_letter_code
_entity_poly.pdbx_strand_id
1 'polypeptide(L)'
;MRTSYLARILTSGSMACSLLLLSVAALSAQVPGIEPAPPTVRVFAHLDGQLGQVMINDELIGAGETAFVRLSEHLEKETAAGQTLAYRVAYMSSVRDTDLQTIKSIVVHRRYNPREKLPEFREDQVQSLSLYEARMKQPSKEGLFIAKERFADRGPYIQDRWTGLLWQKDGIASGKKNFLEAGDYAQDLTLGKLQDWRVPTKEELATIFPADYAPFRNSMYTPLACCKGAEFVSFWTSEIDARSADTAYVYQWYNRGGANNCLASRNYCYVRCVHNPVEEDQLDE
;
A
#
# COMPACT_ATOMS: atom_id res chain seq x y z
N MET A 1 -24.02 29.58 -56.81
CA MET A 1 -23.77 28.40 -57.66
C MET A 1 -23.94 27.17 -56.76
N ARG A 2 -25.10 26.46 -56.88
CA ARG A 2 -25.22 25.06 -57.36
C ARG A 2 -24.51 24.06 -56.42
N THR A 3 -25.10 23.05 -55.78
CA THR A 3 -26.31 22.20 -55.96
C THR A 3 -26.36 21.25 -54.72
N SER A 4 -27.41 21.19 -53.88
CA SER A 4 -28.54 20.21 -53.83
C SER A 4 -28.14 18.71 -53.82
N TYR A 5 -28.57 17.84 -52.90
CA TYR A 5 -29.91 17.21 -52.86
C TYR A 5 -30.20 16.37 -51.60
N LEU A 6 -31.51 16.22 -51.34
CA LEU A 6 -32.24 15.46 -50.30
C LEU A 6 -32.11 13.93 -50.37
N ALA A 7 -32.37 13.24 -49.24
CA ALA A 7 -33.22 12.05 -49.20
C ALA A 7 -33.85 11.81 -47.80
N ARG A 8 -35.19 11.83 -47.75
CA ARG A 8 -36.04 11.23 -46.71
C ARG A 8 -36.15 9.72 -46.97
N ILE A 9 -36.43 8.90 -45.94
CA ILE A 9 -37.67 8.10 -45.80
C ILE A 9 -37.59 7.16 -44.57
N LEU A 10 -38.76 7.04 -43.95
CA LEU A 10 -39.17 6.23 -42.79
C LEU A 10 -39.04 4.72 -43.04
N THR A 11 -38.93 3.91 -41.98
CA THR A 11 -40.01 3.02 -41.48
C THR A 11 -39.47 1.92 -40.55
N SER A 12 -40.30 1.67 -39.53
CA SER A 12 -40.40 0.54 -38.59
C SER A 12 -39.69 -0.79 -38.94
N GLY A 13 -39.07 -1.37 -37.92
CA GLY A 13 -38.72 -2.79 -37.91
C GLY A 13 -38.22 -3.23 -36.54
N SER A 14 -39.15 -3.56 -35.64
CA SER A 14 -38.88 -4.30 -34.40
C SER A 14 -38.22 -5.65 -34.74
N MET A 15 -37.00 -5.88 -34.27
CA MET A 15 -36.51 -7.25 -34.02
C MET A 15 -35.48 -7.28 -32.88
N ALA A 16 -35.89 -7.99 -31.82
CA ALA A 16 -35.09 -8.85 -30.95
C ALA A 16 -33.77 -8.27 -30.37
N CYS A 17 -33.88 -7.80 -29.13
CA CYS A 17 -32.77 -7.66 -28.21
C CYS A 17 -32.30 -9.07 -27.78
N SER A 18 -31.42 -9.67 -28.57
CA SER A 18 -30.73 -10.91 -28.20
C SER A 18 -29.51 -10.54 -27.36
N LEU A 19 -29.67 -10.66 -26.03
CA LEU A 19 -28.60 -10.69 -25.05
C LEU A 19 -27.66 -11.88 -25.36
N LEU A 20 -26.59 -11.62 -26.12
CA LEU A 20 -25.44 -12.51 -26.16
C LEU A 20 -24.51 -12.13 -25.01
N LEU A 21 -24.54 -12.99 -23.98
CA LEU A 21 -23.48 -13.20 -23.02
C LEU A 21 -22.16 -13.43 -23.79
N LEU A 22 -21.34 -12.39 -23.91
CA LEU A 22 -19.93 -12.53 -24.25
C LEU A 22 -19.15 -12.42 -22.94
N SER A 23 -18.63 -13.57 -22.52
CA SER A 23 -17.68 -13.73 -21.42
C SER A 23 -16.58 -12.67 -21.51
N VAL A 24 -16.28 -12.04 -20.37
CA VAL A 24 -15.05 -11.26 -20.18
C VAL A 24 -13.87 -12.23 -20.18
N ALA A 25 -13.47 -12.65 -21.37
CA ALA A 25 -12.27 -13.42 -21.60
C ALA A 25 -11.55 -12.83 -22.81
N ALA A 26 -10.39 -12.25 -22.52
CA ALA A 26 -9.33 -11.87 -23.44
C ALA A 26 -9.61 -10.76 -24.46
N LEU A 27 -9.04 -9.58 -24.20
CA LEU A 27 -8.23 -8.87 -25.20
C LEU A 27 -7.25 -7.92 -24.50
N SER A 28 -6.16 -8.46 -23.94
CA SER A 28 -4.96 -7.66 -23.68
C SER A 28 -4.16 -7.64 -24.98
N ALA A 29 -4.14 -6.48 -25.66
CA ALA A 29 -3.28 -6.28 -26.81
C ALA A 29 -1.82 -6.18 -26.30
N GLN A 30 -1.03 -7.25 -26.45
CA GLN A 30 0.40 -7.21 -26.18
C GLN A 30 1.10 -6.23 -27.13
N VAL A 31 1.74 -5.22 -26.56
CA VAL A 31 2.75 -4.40 -27.24
C VAL A 31 3.95 -5.32 -27.54
N PRO A 32 4.42 -5.45 -28.80
CA PRO A 32 5.54 -6.33 -29.12
C PRO A 32 6.83 -5.84 -28.44
N GLY A 33 7.47 -6.70 -27.64
CA GLY A 33 8.83 -6.48 -27.13
C GLY A 33 8.97 -6.14 -25.64
N ILE A 34 7.87 -6.09 -24.87
CA ILE A 34 7.94 -5.99 -23.41
C ILE A 34 7.55 -7.36 -22.85
N GLU A 35 8.52 -8.10 -22.29
CA GLU A 35 8.20 -9.29 -21.50
C GLU A 35 7.25 -8.89 -20.36
N PRO A 36 6.17 -9.64 -20.13
CA PRO A 36 5.26 -9.35 -19.03
C PRO A 36 6.04 -9.41 -17.71
N ALA A 37 5.85 -8.39 -16.87
CA ALA A 37 6.47 -8.38 -15.55
C ALA A 37 6.06 -9.64 -14.76
N PRO A 38 6.97 -10.23 -13.96
CA PRO A 38 6.63 -11.40 -13.17
C PRO A 38 5.46 -11.08 -12.23
N PRO A 39 4.52 -12.02 -12.01
CA PRO A 39 3.46 -11.84 -11.03
C PRO A 39 4.04 -11.47 -9.67
N THR A 40 3.33 -10.59 -8.94
CA THR A 40 3.79 -10.09 -7.64
C THR A 40 2.87 -10.58 -6.53
N VAL A 41 3.46 -11.30 -5.58
CA VAL A 41 2.84 -11.63 -4.30
C VAL A 41 3.20 -10.53 -3.31
N ARG A 42 2.21 -9.79 -2.80
CA ARG A 42 2.43 -8.80 -1.74
C ARG A 42 2.01 -9.34 -0.39
N VAL A 43 2.82 -9.09 0.62
CA VAL A 43 2.67 -9.63 1.96
C VAL A 43 2.67 -8.50 2.97
N PHE A 44 1.60 -8.46 3.76
CA PHE A 44 1.35 -7.43 4.76
C PHE A 44 1.20 -8.07 6.13
N ALA A 45 1.84 -7.47 7.13
CA ALA A 45 1.72 -7.87 8.50
C ALA A 45 1.47 -6.66 9.40
N HIS A 46 0.73 -6.89 10.47
CA HIS A 46 0.59 -5.98 11.59
C HIS A 46 1.95 -5.75 12.26
N LEU A 47 2.08 -4.71 13.08
CA LEU A 47 3.36 -4.38 13.74
C LEU A 47 3.87 -5.47 14.70
N ASP A 48 2.97 -6.28 15.25
CA ASP A 48 3.30 -7.44 16.07
C ASP A 48 3.80 -8.65 15.24
N GLY A 49 3.84 -8.50 13.91
CA GLY A 49 4.25 -9.50 12.96
C GLY A 49 3.16 -10.48 12.55
N GLN A 50 1.93 -10.33 13.05
CA GLN A 50 0.81 -11.14 12.59
C GLN A 50 0.54 -10.88 11.10
N LEU A 51 0.45 -11.94 10.30
CA LEU A 51 0.15 -11.84 8.88
C LEU A 51 -1.28 -11.34 8.67
N GLY A 52 -1.40 -10.11 8.17
CA GLY A 52 -2.68 -9.42 7.98
C GLY A 52 -3.27 -9.64 6.60
N GLN A 53 -2.46 -9.58 5.54
CA GLN A 53 -2.97 -9.75 4.17
C GLN A 53 -1.90 -10.35 3.25
N VAL A 54 -2.33 -11.22 2.33
CA VAL A 54 -1.57 -11.70 1.18
C VAL A 54 -2.35 -11.37 -0.07
N MET A 55 -1.67 -10.80 -1.06
CA MET A 55 -2.26 -10.47 -2.35
C MET A 55 -1.44 -11.10 -3.48
N ILE A 56 -2.10 -11.42 -4.59
CA ILE A 56 -1.45 -11.78 -5.85
C ILE A 56 -1.95 -10.85 -6.95
N ASN A 57 -1.04 -10.16 -7.64
CA ASN A 57 -1.40 -9.24 -8.73
C ASN A 57 -2.55 -8.26 -8.36
N ASP A 58 -2.48 -7.68 -7.15
CA ASP A 58 -3.48 -6.77 -6.58
C ASP A 58 -4.84 -7.40 -6.19
N GLU A 59 -4.99 -8.72 -6.29
CA GLU A 59 -6.14 -9.47 -5.77
C GLU A 59 -5.88 -10.00 -4.35
N LEU A 60 -6.78 -9.72 -3.40
CA LEU A 60 -6.68 -10.19 -2.03
C LEU A 60 -6.91 -11.71 -1.94
N ILE A 61 -5.93 -12.43 -1.41
CA ILE A 61 -6.02 -13.87 -1.17
C ILE A 61 -6.52 -14.16 0.25
N GLY A 62 -6.18 -13.32 1.22
CA GLY A 62 -6.70 -13.39 2.60
C GLY A 62 -5.65 -13.09 3.65
N ALA A 63 -5.94 -13.48 4.90
CA ALA A 63 -5.11 -13.26 6.09
C ALA A 63 -4.67 -14.58 6.76
N GLY A 64 -3.64 -14.51 7.60
CA GLY A 64 -3.18 -15.63 8.42
C GLY A 64 -2.86 -16.92 7.66
N GLU A 65 -2.97 -18.07 8.35
CA GLU A 65 -2.65 -19.39 7.78
C GLU A 65 -3.57 -19.76 6.60
N THR A 66 -4.82 -19.28 6.61
CA THR A 66 -5.76 -19.54 5.50
C THR A 66 -5.29 -18.92 4.19
N ALA A 67 -4.55 -17.81 4.24
CA ALA A 67 -3.97 -17.19 3.07
C ALA A 67 -2.91 -18.07 2.40
N PHE A 68 -2.16 -18.85 3.19
CA PHE A 68 -1.16 -19.78 2.66
C PHE A 68 -1.79 -20.92 1.86
N VAL A 69 -2.89 -21.47 2.37
CA VAL A 69 -3.67 -22.51 1.65
C VAL A 69 -4.17 -21.95 0.33
N ARG A 70 -4.86 -20.81 0.36
CA ARG A 70 -5.40 -20.19 -0.86
C ARG A 70 -4.32 -19.76 -1.86
N LEU A 71 -3.17 -19.27 -1.38
CA LEU A 71 -2.02 -18.95 -2.23
C LEU A 71 -1.53 -20.21 -2.95
N SER A 72 -1.37 -21.32 -2.23
CA SER A 72 -0.95 -22.58 -2.86
C SER A 72 -1.95 -23.07 -3.90
N GLU A 73 -3.26 -23.08 -3.60
CA GLU A 73 -4.31 -23.45 -4.55
C GLU A 73 -4.34 -22.57 -5.79
N HIS A 74 -4.08 -21.26 -5.64
CA HIS A 74 -4.01 -20.33 -6.77
C HIS A 74 -2.83 -20.68 -7.69
N LEU A 75 -1.63 -20.87 -7.12
CA LEU A 75 -0.42 -21.20 -7.86
C LEU A 75 -0.50 -22.58 -8.52
N GLU A 76 -1.12 -23.57 -7.87
CA GLU A 76 -1.37 -24.90 -8.45
C GLU A 76 -2.20 -24.81 -9.73
N LYS A 77 -3.26 -23.98 -9.74
CA LYS A 77 -4.11 -23.74 -10.91
C LYS A 77 -3.35 -23.09 -12.07
N GLU A 78 -2.50 -22.10 -11.80
CA GLU A 78 -1.64 -21.49 -12.83
C GLU A 78 -0.64 -22.50 -13.41
N THR A 79 -0.14 -23.43 -12.59
CA THR A 79 0.74 -24.52 -13.03
C THR A 79 0.02 -25.53 -13.92
N ALA A 80 -1.22 -25.88 -13.58
CA ALA A 80 -2.05 -26.77 -14.39
C ALA A 80 -2.32 -26.19 -15.78
N ALA A 81 -2.26 -24.85 -15.92
CA ALA A 81 -2.29 -24.16 -17.21
C ALA A 81 -0.94 -24.20 -17.98
N GLY A 82 0.08 -24.87 -17.43
CA GLY A 82 1.35 -25.16 -18.10
C GLY A 82 2.43 -24.07 -18.01
N GLN A 83 2.22 -23.01 -17.21
CA GLN A 83 3.19 -21.93 -17.07
C GLN A 83 4.01 -22.03 -15.77
N THR A 84 5.31 -22.24 -15.92
CA THR A 84 6.29 -21.97 -14.87
C THR A 84 6.72 -20.51 -14.99
N LEU A 85 6.34 -19.69 -14.00
CA LEU A 85 6.60 -18.26 -13.94
C LEU A 85 7.54 -17.97 -12.77
N ALA A 86 8.44 -17.02 -12.97
CA ALA A 86 9.14 -16.38 -11.86
C ALA A 86 8.17 -15.45 -11.14
N TYR A 87 8.26 -15.38 -9.81
CA TYR A 87 7.42 -14.49 -9.01
C TYR A 87 8.29 -13.47 -8.28
N ARG A 88 7.68 -12.32 -7.98
CA ARG A 88 8.22 -11.35 -7.04
C ARG A 88 7.46 -11.45 -5.73
N VAL A 89 8.15 -11.57 -4.60
CA VAL A 89 7.56 -11.47 -3.26
C VAL A 89 7.95 -10.12 -2.68
N ALA A 90 6.96 -9.26 -2.45
CA ALA A 90 7.13 -7.95 -1.85
C ALA A 90 6.51 -7.93 -0.44
N TYR A 91 7.24 -7.50 0.59
CA TYR A 91 6.78 -7.61 1.98
C TYR A 91 7.09 -6.40 2.86
N MET A 92 6.26 -6.12 3.87
CA MET A 92 6.57 -5.12 4.90
C MET A 92 7.66 -5.62 5.86
N SER A 93 8.45 -4.72 6.44
CA SER A 93 9.47 -5.07 7.44
C SER A 93 8.90 -5.71 8.70
N SER A 94 7.60 -5.51 8.97
CA SER A 94 6.89 -6.14 10.08
C SER A 94 6.61 -7.63 9.85
N VAL A 95 6.68 -8.14 8.61
CA VAL A 95 6.40 -9.55 8.31
C VAL A 95 7.41 -10.44 9.03
N ARG A 96 6.93 -11.42 9.80
CA ARG A 96 7.79 -12.42 10.46
C ARG A 96 8.59 -13.18 9.42
N ASP A 97 9.88 -13.38 9.69
CA ASP A 97 10.75 -14.12 8.76
C ASP A 97 10.18 -15.52 8.48
N THR A 98 9.64 -16.22 9.48
CA THR A 98 9.00 -17.54 9.29
C THR A 98 7.84 -17.51 8.30
N ASP A 99 7.01 -16.47 8.33
CA ASP A 99 5.88 -16.31 7.40
C ASP A 99 6.39 -15.97 6.00
N LEU A 100 7.40 -15.10 5.92
CA LEU A 100 8.03 -14.75 4.66
C LEU A 100 8.69 -15.97 4.00
N GLN A 101 9.42 -16.79 4.77
CA GLN A 101 10.00 -18.04 4.28
C GLN A 101 8.91 -19.02 3.85
N THR A 102 7.79 -19.07 4.58
CA THR A 102 6.62 -19.88 4.21
C THR A 102 6.08 -19.46 2.86
N ILE A 103 5.83 -18.17 2.66
CA ILE A 103 5.33 -17.63 1.39
C ILE A 103 6.29 -17.91 0.25
N LYS A 104 7.60 -17.68 0.44
CA LYS A 104 8.63 -18.00 -0.56
C LYS A 104 8.60 -19.48 -0.94
N SER A 105 8.49 -20.36 0.06
CA SER A 105 8.41 -21.80 -0.14
C SER A 105 7.15 -22.18 -0.91
N ILE A 106 6.00 -21.60 -0.57
CA ILE A 106 4.74 -21.82 -1.31
C ILE A 106 4.87 -21.34 -2.76
N VAL A 107 5.51 -20.21 -3.01
CA VAL A 107 5.70 -19.68 -4.37
C VAL A 107 6.59 -20.60 -5.21
N VAL A 108 7.67 -21.13 -4.63
CA VAL A 108 8.60 -22.05 -5.32
C VAL A 108 7.98 -23.43 -5.53
N HIS A 109 7.41 -24.00 -4.47
CA HIS A 109 6.95 -25.40 -4.48
C HIS A 109 5.48 -25.56 -4.84
N ARG A 110 4.73 -24.46 -4.89
CA ARG A 110 3.32 -24.40 -5.26
C ARG A 110 2.45 -25.34 -4.45
N ARG A 111 2.80 -25.53 -3.18
CA ARG A 111 2.08 -26.39 -2.24
C ARG A 111 2.23 -25.86 -0.84
N TYR A 112 1.21 -26.05 -0.02
CA TYR A 112 1.25 -25.75 1.40
C TYR A 112 0.54 -26.83 2.19
N ASN A 113 1.23 -27.41 3.17
CA ASN A 113 0.60 -28.24 4.18
C ASN A 113 1.11 -27.81 5.56
N PRO A 114 0.25 -27.29 6.45
CA PRO A 114 0.67 -26.79 7.76
C PRO A 114 1.24 -27.87 8.68
N ARG A 115 1.02 -29.16 8.35
CA ARG A 115 1.53 -30.30 9.12
C ARG A 115 2.87 -30.85 8.62
N GLU A 116 3.39 -30.31 7.53
CA GLU A 116 4.62 -30.80 6.90
C GLU A 116 5.75 -29.77 7.01
N LYS A 117 6.98 -30.28 7.05
CA LYS A 117 8.15 -29.42 6.96
C LYS A 117 8.26 -28.89 5.53
N LEU A 118 8.35 -27.56 5.40
CA LEU A 118 8.50 -26.91 4.12
C LEU A 118 9.83 -27.29 3.44
N PRO A 119 9.86 -27.48 2.11
CA PRO A 119 11.10 -27.80 1.41
C PRO A 119 12.00 -26.57 1.31
N GLU A 120 13.31 -26.80 1.30
CA GLU A 120 14.30 -25.74 1.02
C GLU A 120 14.04 -25.13 -0.37
N PHE A 121 14.14 -23.81 -0.46
CA PHE A 121 13.87 -23.07 -1.69
C PHE A 121 15.18 -22.70 -2.40
N ARG A 122 15.10 -22.48 -3.72
CA ARG A 122 16.17 -21.88 -4.51
C ARG A 122 15.77 -20.46 -4.93
N GLU A 123 16.64 -19.49 -4.70
CA GLU A 123 16.38 -18.07 -4.95
C GLU A 123 16.18 -17.70 -6.42
N ASP A 124 16.56 -18.57 -7.35
CA ASP A 124 16.48 -18.31 -8.80
C ASP A 124 15.04 -18.26 -9.33
N GLN A 125 14.07 -18.80 -8.61
CA GLN A 125 12.65 -18.81 -9.02
C GLN A 125 11.82 -17.69 -8.38
N VAL A 126 12.35 -17.02 -7.35
CA VAL A 126 11.62 -16.00 -6.57
C VAL A 126 12.52 -14.81 -6.26
N GLN A 127 12.15 -13.65 -6.78
CA GLN A 127 12.75 -12.39 -6.36
C GLN A 127 12.06 -11.88 -5.10
N SER A 128 12.77 -11.88 -3.97
CA SER A 128 12.28 -11.30 -2.72
C SER A 128 12.77 -9.86 -2.55
N LEU A 129 11.87 -8.94 -2.24
CA LEU A 129 12.19 -7.54 -1.99
C LEU A 129 11.34 -7.05 -0.83
N SER A 130 11.91 -6.30 0.11
CA SER A 130 11.05 -5.53 1.02
C SER A 130 10.24 -4.52 0.20
N LEU A 131 9.05 -4.12 0.64
CA LEU A 131 8.27 -3.07 -0.02
C LEU A 131 9.01 -1.73 -0.03
N TYR A 132 10.00 -1.57 0.85
CA TYR A 132 10.95 -0.46 0.86
C TYR A 132 11.96 -0.54 -0.28
N GLU A 133 12.50 -1.72 -0.59
CA GLU A 133 13.42 -1.93 -1.72
C GLU A 133 12.67 -2.04 -3.06
N ALA A 134 11.41 -2.49 -3.03
CA ALA A 134 10.48 -2.42 -4.15
C ALA A 134 10.18 -0.96 -4.55
N ARG A 135 10.63 0.02 -3.74
CA ARG A 135 10.67 1.42 -4.15
C ARG A 135 11.78 1.62 -5.17
N MET A 136 11.34 1.87 -6.39
CA MET A 136 11.90 2.92 -7.23
C MET A 136 12.42 4.07 -6.35
N LYS A 137 13.71 4.43 -6.48
CA LYS A 137 14.20 5.71 -5.97
C LYS A 137 13.32 6.81 -6.56
N GLN A 138 12.45 7.40 -5.77
CA GLN A 138 11.66 8.54 -6.22
C GLN A 138 12.21 9.79 -5.56
N PRO A 139 13.16 10.48 -6.20
CA PRO A 139 13.40 11.87 -5.84
C PRO A 139 12.10 12.64 -6.08
N SER A 140 11.69 13.41 -5.07
CA SER A 140 10.46 14.21 -5.00
C SER A 140 10.39 15.37 -6.01
N LYS A 141 11.16 15.35 -7.10
CA LYS A 141 11.40 16.56 -7.88
C LYS A 141 10.28 16.95 -8.83
N GLU A 142 9.39 16.03 -9.24
CA GLU A 142 8.38 16.35 -10.28
C GLU A 142 6.99 15.71 -10.08
N GLY A 143 6.67 15.18 -8.89
CA GLY A 143 5.29 14.73 -8.56
C GLY A 143 4.73 13.56 -9.40
N LEU A 144 5.58 12.88 -10.18
CA LEU A 144 5.14 11.99 -11.27
C LEU A 144 5.12 10.49 -10.95
N PHE A 145 5.44 10.06 -9.73
CA PHE A 145 5.64 8.63 -9.47
C PHE A 145 4.97 8.03 -8.23
N ILE A 146 4.07 8.75 -7.57
CA ILE A 146 3.06 8.02 -6.80
C ILE A 146 2.13 7.41 -7.85
N ALA A 147 2.23 6.09 -8.09
CA ALA A 147 1.29 5.41 -8.97
C ALA A 147 -0.12 5.84 -8.56
N LYS A 148 -0.89 6.43 -9.48
CA LYS A 148 -2.25 6.96 -9.24
C LYS A 148 -3.15 5.92 -8.54
N GLU A 149 -2.81 4.65 -8.69
CA GLU A 149 -3.52 3.49 -8.17
C GLU A 149 -3.09 3.09 -6.75
N ARG A 150 -1.96 3.59 -6.21
CA ARG A 150 -1.47 3.21 -4.87
C ARG A 150 -2.40 3.70 -3.77
N PHE A 151 -2.76 4.99 -3.78
CA PHE A 151 -3.54 5.59 -2.69
C PHE A 151 -4.98 5.79 -3.13
N ALA A 152 -5.87 4.94 -2.62
CA ALA A 152 -7.29 5.06 -2.85
C ALA A 152 -7.94 5.90 -1.75
N ASP A 153 -8.66 6.93 -2.16
CA ASP A 153 -9.55 7.66 -1.26
C ASP A 153 -10.74 6.78 -0.89
N ARG A 154 -10.96 6.53 0.41
CA ARG A 154 -12.09 5.73 0.94
C ARG A 154 -13.15 6.57 1.64
N GLY A 155 -13.07 7.91 1.56
CA GLY A 155 -13.97 8.84 2.24
C GLY A 155 -13.38 9.42 3.53
N PRO A 156 -13.34 8.69 4.66
CA PRO A 156 -12.76 9.19 5.90
C PRO A 156 -11.23 9.03 5.95
N TYR A 157 -10.68 8.00 5.30
CA TYR A 157 -9.24 7.70 5.28
C TYR A 157 -8.75 7.38 3.85
N ILE A 158 -7.45 7.13 3.73
CA ILE A 158 -6.77 6.74 2.50
C ILE A 158 -6.29 5.30 2.65
N GLN A 159 -6.62 4.43 1.72
CA GLN A 159 -6.04 3.10 1.66
C GLN A 159 -4.78 3.13 0.79
N ASP A 160 -3.65 2.71 1.35
CA ASP A 160 -2.43 2.43 0.60
C ASP A 160 -2.45 0.98 0.09
N ARG A 161 -2.88 0.77 -1.16
CA ARG A 161 -2.99 -0.56 -1.79
C ARG A 161 -1.66 -1.31 -1.89
N TRP A 162 -0.53 -0.60 -1.74
CA TRP A 162 0.77 -1.24 -1.77
C TRP A 162 1.25 -1.72 -0.43
N THR A 163 0.72 -1.20 0.69
CA THR A 163 1.09 -1.59 2.06
C THR A 163 -0.08 -2.19 2.85
N GLY A 164 -1.30 -2.11 2.32
CA GLY A 164 -2.53 -2.43 3.04
C GLY A 164 -2.90 -1.42 4.13
N LEU A 165 -1.98 -0.52 4.51
CA LEU A 165 -2.18 0.45 5.57
C LEU A 165 -3.24 1.48 5.21
N LEU A 166 -3.97 1.94 6.23
CA LEU A 166 -4.89 3.05 6.09
C LEU A 166 -4.28 4.29 6.73
N TRP A 167 -4.44 5.44 6.09
CA TRP A 167 -3.83 6.69 6.52
C TRP A 167 -4.88 7.76 6.76
N GLN A 168 -4.70 8.51 7.85
CA GLN A 168 -5.42 9.75 8.06
C GLN A 168 -5.13 10.73 6.91
N LYS A 169 -6.19 11.33 6.36
CA LYS A 169 -6.12 12.24 5.21
C LYS A 169 -5.48 13.58 5.52
N ASP A 170 -5.89 14.17 6.63
CA ASP A 170 -5.43 15.49 7.07
C ASP A 170 -4.24 15.31 8.01
N GLY A 171 -3.08 15.83 7.61
CA GLY A 171 -1.86 15.70 8.41
C GLY A 171 -1.86 16.50 9.69
N ILE A 172 -2.65 17.58 9.76
CA ILE A 172 -2.61 18.52 10.88
C ILE A 172 -3.85 18.44 11.77
N ALA A 173 -4.77 17.52 11.50
CA ALA A 173 -6.01 17.35 12.26
C ALA A 173 -5.78 17.08 13.76
N SER A 174 -4.63 16.50 14.12
CA SER A 174 -4.21 16.30 15.51
C SER A 174 -4.02 17.60 16.30
N GLY A 175 -3.77 18.73 15.62
CA GLY A 175 -3.03 19.82 16.22
C GLY A 175 -1.63 19.38 16.64
N LYS A 176 -0.86 20.26 17.26
CA LYS A 176 0.45 19.86 17.78
C LYS A 176 0.31 19.18 19.13
N LYS A 177 1.05 18.09 19.31
CA LYS A 177 1.08 17.25 20.51
C LYS A 177 2.51 16.99 20.93
N ASN A 178 2.77 16.86 22.22
CA ASN A 178 4.00 16.22 22.66
C ASN A 178 3.95 14.70 22.33
N PHE A 179 5.05 13.99 22.53
CA PHE A 179 5.14 12.58 22.11
C PHE A 179 4.12 11.65 22.80
N LEU A 180 3.82 11.88 24.09
CA LEU A 180 2.86 11.05 24.82
C LEU A 180 1.43 11.37 24.37
N GLU A 181 1.10 12.66 24.30
CA GLU A 181 -0.21 13.12 23.82
C GLU A 181 -0.48 12.71 22.36
N ALA A 182 0.58 12.51 21.56
CA ALA A 182 0.49 11.99 20.21
C ALA A 182 0.02 10.53 20.19
N GLY A 183 0.49 9.72 21.14
CA GLY A 183 0.01 8.36 21.37
C GLY A 183 -1.45 8.35 21.80
N ASP A 184 -1.80 9.18 22.81
CA ASP A 184 -3.17 9.30 23.32
C ASP A 184 -4.14 9.73 22.22
N TYR A 185 -3.77 10.75 21.43
CA TYR A 185 -4.57 11.20 20.29
C TYR A 185 -4.84 10.07 19.29
N ALA A 186 -3.82 9.26 18.97
CA ALA A 186 -3.99 8.17 18.03
C ALA A 186 -4.91 7.08 18.59
N GLN A 187 -4.75 6.72 19.86
CA GLN A 187 -5.56 5.71 20.53
C GLN A 187 -7.04 6.13 20.63
N ASP A 188 -7.31 7.41 20.88
CA ASP A 188 -8.67 7.95 20.99
C ASP A 188 -9.31 8.25 19.62
N LEU A 189 -8.54 8.18 18.52
CA LEU A 189 -9.03 8.51 17.19
C LEU A 189 -9.98 7.42 16.69
N THR A 190 -11.24 7.80 16.45
CA THR A 190 -12.18 7.02 15.64
C THR A 190 -12.37 7.72 14.29
N LEU A 191 -12.00 7.05 13.20
CA LEU A 191 -12.08 7.61 11.85
C LEU A 191 -12.70 6.60 10.88
N GLY A 192 -13.85 6.96 10.30
CA GLY A 192 -14.57 6.06 9.40
C GLY A 192 -15.07 4.80 10.10
N LYS A 193 -15.54 4.94 11.35
CA LYS A 193 -15.94 3.84 12.26
C LYS A 193 -14.82 2.89 12.71
N LEU A 194 -13.60 3.06 12.18
CA LEU A 194 -12.42 2.31 12.65
C LEU A 194 -11.84 2.96 13.90
N GLN A 195 -11.56 2.12 14.90
CA GLN A 195 -10.76 2.44 16.10
C GLN A 195 -9.32 1.96 15.88
N ASP A 196 -8.49 1.83 16.92
CA ASP A 196 -7.15 1.24 16.85
C ASP A 196 -6.17 1.94 15.88
N TRP A 197 -6.38 3.24 15.67
CA TRP A 197 -5.41 4.08 15.00
C TRP A 197 -4.16 4.24 15.88
N ARG A 198 -3.01 4.38 15.23
CA ARG A 198 -1.72 4.48 15.93
C ARG A 198 -0.81 5.51 15.27
N VAL A 199 0.20 5.92 16.03
CA VAL A 199 1.32 6.68 15.48
C VAL A 199 2.10 5.74 14.53
N PRO A 200 2.47 6.19 13.31
CA PRO A 200 3.20 5.36 12.36
C PRO A 200 4.64 5.13 12.82
N THR A 201 5.26 4.02 12.39
CA THR A 201 6.71 3.84 12.57
C THR A 201 7.48 4.80 11.66
N LYS A 202 8.78 4.94 11.92
CA LYS A 202 9.71 5.71 11.09
C LYS A 202 9.68 5.18 9.66
N GLU A 203 9.72 3.87 9.50
CA GLU A 203 9.73 3.22 8.18
C GLU A 203 8.40 3.45 7.46
N GLU A 204 7.26 3.28 8.14
CA GLU A 204 5.94 3.52 7.54
C GLU A 204 5.75 4.97 7.10
N LEU A 205 6.13 5.94 7.95
CA LEU A 205 5.98 7.36 7.62
C LEU A 205 6.93 7.76 6.48
N ALA A 206 8.13 7.17 6.40
CA ALA A 206 9.00 7.27 5.24
C ALA A 206 8.29 6.89 3.94
N THR A 207 7.22 6.08 4.03
CA THR A 207 6.57 5.58 2.84
C THR A 207 5.69 6.56 2.09
N ILE A 208 5.19 7.55 2.82
CA ILE A 208 4.25 8.53 2.30
C ILE A 208 4.82 9.94 2.36
N PHE A 209 5.82 10.20 3.19
CA PHE A 209 6.39 11.53 3.39
C PHE A 209 6.89 12.14 2.05
N PRO A 210 6.56 13.41 1.75
CA PRO A 210 5.88 14.40 2.60
C PRO A 210 4.35 14.35 2.55
N ALA A 211 3.74 13.42 1.82
CA ALA A 211 2.29 13.26 1.66
C ALA A 211 1.62 14.53 1.11
N ASP A 212 2.25 15.17 0.12
CA ASP A 212 1.88 16.46 -0.47
C ASP A 212 1.05 16.35 -1.76
N TYR A 213 0.52 15.17 -2.06
CA TYR A 213 -0.28 14.88 -3.24
C TYR A 213 -1.63 14.29 -2.84
N ALA A 214 -2.65 14.49 -3.68
CA ALA A 214 -3.97 13.89 -3.46
C ALA A 214 -3.87 12.34 -3.45
N PRO A 215 -4.61 11.66 -2.55
CA PRO A 215 -5.69 12.17 -1.71
C PRO A 215 -5.27 12.72 -0.34
N PHE A 216 -3.96 12.79 -0.03
CA PHE A 216 -3.49 13.42 1.20
C PHE A 216 -3.76 14.93 1.18
N ARG A 217 -3.99 15.48 2.37
CA ARG A 217 -4.26 16.90 2.61
C ARG A 217 -3.38 17.41 3.74
N ASN A 218 -3.14 18.72 3.70
CA ASN A 218 -2.43 19.45 4.75
C ASN A 218 -1.15 18.75 5.20
N SER A 219 -0.29 18.35 4.26
CA SER A 219 1.06 17.91 4.59
C SER A 219 1.90 19.03 5.22
N MET A 220 1.47 20.28 5.03
CA MET A 220 2.24 21.49 5.30
C MET A 220 3.63 21.44 4.65
N TYR A 221 3.77 20.62 3.60
CA TYR A 221 4.97 20.52 2.83
C TYR A 221 5.21 21.86 2.14
N THR A 222 6.34 22.47 2.46
CA THR A 222 6.75 23.73 1.86
C THR A 222 8.08 23.51 1.16
N PRO A 223 8.14 23.56 -0.18
CA PRO A 223 9.38 23.37 -0.92
C PRO A 223 10.38 24.53 -0.75
N LEU A 224 9.96 25.64 -0.13
CA LEU A 224 10.81 26.79 0.15
C LEU A 224 11.73 26.56 1.36
N ALA A 225 12.96 27.05 1.20
CA ALA A 225 14.15 26.76 2.00
C ALA A 225 13.93 26.74 3.53
N CYS A 226 14.45 25.68 4.13
CA CYS A 226 14.52 25.34 5.55
C CYS A 226 15.15 26.38 6.50
N CYS A 227 15.37 27.62 6.08
CA CYS A 227 16.15 28.61 6.84
C CYS A 227 15.55 30.04 6.83
N LYS A 228 14.33 30.26 6.32
CA LYS A 228 13.71 31.61 6.26
C LYS A 228 12.50 31.77 7.18
N GLY A 229 12.69 31.49 8.48
CA GLY A 229 11.73 31.85 9.53
C GLY A 229 10.35 31.17 9.45
N ALA A 230 10.17 30.19 8.56
CA ALA A 230 8.96 29.39 8.49
C ALA A 230 8.95 28.37 9.63
N GLU A 231 7.77 28.13 10.18
CA GLU A 231 7.56 27.08 11.18
C GLU A 231 7.94 25.71 10.61
N PHE A 232 8.78 24.96 11.33
CA PHE A 232 9.12 23.59 10.94
C PHE A 232 7.98 22.66 11.32
N VAL A 233 7.27 22.18 10.30
CA VAL A 233 6.27 21.13 10.50
C VAL A 233 6.99 19.79 10.59
N SER A 234 6.79 19.14 11.73
CA SER A 234 7.31 17.83 12.04
C SER A 234 6.13 16.89 12.33
N PHE A 235 6.31 15.62 12.00
CA PHE A 235 5.36 14.56 12.26
C PHE A 235 6.01 13.51 13.15
N TRP A 236 5.40 13.19 14.29
CA TRP A 236 5.88 12.13 15.17
C TRP A 236 5.84 10.77 14.49
N THR A 237 6.84 9.93 14.79
CA THR A 237 6.77 8.49 14.61
C THR A 237 6.56 7.83 15.98
N SER A 238 6.27 6.53 16.01
CA SER A 238 6.09 5.77 17.25
C SER A 238 7.39 5.38 17.95
N GLU A 239 8.55 5.75 17.40
CA GLU A 239 9.85 5.25 17.85
C GLU A 239 10.59 6.26 18.71
N ILE A 240 11.03 5.79 19.88
CA ILE A 240 12.03 6.48 20.70
C ILE A 240 13.43 6.24 20.12
N ASP A 241 14.31 7.23 20.22
CA ASP A 241 15.72 7.05 19.92
C ASP A 241 16.38 6.33 21.10
N ALA A 242 16.75 5.05 20.91
CA ALA A 242 17.37 4.22 21.93
C ALA A 242 18.66 4.81 22.52
N ARG A 243 19.27 5.81 21.87
CA ARG A 243 20.48 6.49 22.35
C ARG A 243 20.19 7.59 23.38
N SER A 244 18.93 8.01 23.54
CA SER A 244 18.55 9.07 24.49
C SER A 244 17.12 8.92 25.00
N ALA A 245 16.97 8.94 26.32
CA ALA A 245 15.72 8.61 27.02
C ALA A 245 14.56 9.60 26.79
N ASP A 246 14.85 10.84 26.36
CA ASP A 246 13.83 11.87 26.10
C ASP A 246 13.84 12.31 24.63
N THR A 247 14.15 11.41 23.70
CA THR A 247 14.12 11.73 22.28
C THR A 247 13.33 10.71 21.50
N ALA A 248 12.49 11.19 20.60
CA ALA A 248 11.72 10.36 19.68
C ALA A 248 11.90 10.84 18.24
N TYR A 249 11.68 9.93 17.30
CA TYR A 249 11.84 10.20 15.89
C TYR A 249 10.69 11.03 15.32
N VAL A 250 11.04 11.94 14.42
CA VAL A 250 10.12 12.78 13.67
C VAL A 250 10.51 12.80 12.20
N TYR A 251 9.52 12.93 11.32
CA TYR A 251 9.75 13.29 9.92
C TYR A 251 9.60 14.79 9.71
N GLN A 252 10.57 15.37 8.99
CA GLN A 252 10.69 16.81 8.80
C GLN A 252 11.40 17.12 7.47
N TRP A 253 10.96 18.16 6.77
CA TRP A 253 11.43 18.43 5.41
C TRP A 253 12.87 18.98 5.35
N TYR A 254 13.33 19.74 6.35
CA TYR A 254 14.65 20.38 6.29
C TYR A 254 15.83 19.40 6.24
N ASN A 255 15.61 18.13 6.60
CA ASN A 255 16.58 17.05 6.44
C ASN A 255 16.45 16.34 5.08
N ARG A 256 16.14 17.08 4.00
CA ARG A 256 15.84 16.51 2.67
C ARG A 256 14.75 15.43 2.71
N GLY A 257 13.79 15.60 3.63
CA GLY A 257 12.71 14.66 3.90
C GLY A 257 13.08 13.36 4.62
N GLY A 258 14.20 13.34 5.34
CA GLY A 258 14.60 12.21 6.19
C GLY A 258 14.09 12.30 7.63
N ALA A 259 14.08 11.16 8.32
CA ALA A 259 13.85 11.10 9.75
C ALA A 259 14.92 11.90 10.53
N ASN A 260 14.51 12.51 11.63
CA ASN A 260 15.38 13.09 12.66
C ASN A 260 14.83 12.72 14.04
N ASN A 261 15.46 13.17 15.11
CA ASN A 261 14.93 13.06 16.47
C ASN A 261 14.71 14.45 17.10
N CYS A 262 13.80 14.51 18.06
CA CYS A 262 13.49 15.72 18.83
C CYS A 262 13.15 15.33 20.27
N LEU A 263 13.25 16.29 21.20
CA LEU A 263 12.89 16.07 22.60
C LEU A 263 11.42 15.68 22.73
N ALA A 264 11.15 14.47 23.23
CA ALA A 264 9.82 13.87 23.29
C ALA A 264 8.89 14.62 24.27
N SER A 265 9.45 15.07 25.41
CA SER A 265 8.71 15.78 26.46
C SER A 265 8.51 17.28 26.19
N ARG A 266 9.26 17.89 25.26
CA ARG A 266 9.32 19.36 25.11
C ARG A 266 8.88 19.88 23.74
N ASN A 267 8.97 19.06 22.70
CA ASN A 267 8.55 19.48 21.37
C ASN A 267 7.10 19.10 21.11
N TYR A 268 6.44 19.92 20.30
CA TYR A 268 5.07 19.72 19.88
C TYR A 268 5.06 19.55 18.37
N CYS A 269 4.68 18.38 17.90
CA CYS A 269 4.64 18.01 16.49
C CYS A 269 3.24 17.47 16.14
N TYR A 270 2.93 17.41 14.85
CA TYR A 270 1.68 16.81 14.41
C TYR A 270 1.79 15.28 14.39
N VAL A 271 0.64 14.63 14.34
CA VAL A 271 0.51 13.19 14.13
C VAL A 271 -0.44 12.98 12.97
N ARG A 272 0.03 12.26 11.95
CA ARG A 272 -0.81 11.64 10.93
C ARG A 272 -0.95 10.18 11.28
N CYS A 273 -2.08 9.81 11.83
CA CYS A 273 -2.29 8.44 12.27
C CYS A 273 -2.34 7.47 11.10
N VAL A 274 -1.90 6.25 11.38
CA VAL A 274 -2.00 5.09 10.49
C VAL A 274 -2.83 4.01 11.19
N HIS A 275 -3.54 3.23 10.42
CA HIS A 275 -4.24 2.04 10.86
C HIS A 275 -3.70 0.84 10.10
N ASN A 276 -3.69 -0.32 10.77
CA ASN A 276 -3.29 -1.57 10.14
C ASN A 276 -4.26 -1.95 9.01
N PRO A 277 -3.89 -2.90 8.13
CA PRO A 277 -4.84 -3.43 7.16
C PRO A 277 -6.05 -4.04 7.87
N VAL A 278 -7.23 -3.82 7.32
CA VAL A 278 -8.49 -4.48 7.73
C VAL A 278 -8.98 -5.36 6.59
N GLU A 279 -9.75 -6.39 6.91
CA GLU A 279 -10.38 -7.23 5.90
C GLU A 279 -11.40 -6.40 5.07
N GLU A 280 -11.61 -6.76 3.80
CA GLU A 280 -12.44 -5.94 2.89
C GLU A 280 -13.90 -5.85 3.32
N ASP A 281 -14.42 -6.86 4.01
CA ASP A 281 -15.77 -6.87 4.58
C ASP A 281 -15.96 -5.78 5.65
N GLN A 282 -14.89 -5.36 6.32
CA GLN A 282 -14.90 -4.28 7.30
C GLN A 282 -14.76 -2.88 6.67
N LEU A 283 -14.49 -2.79 5.36
CA LEU A 283 -14.32 -1.51 4.66
C LEU A 283 -15.64 -0.92 4.13
N ASP A 284 -16.66 -1.75 3.91
CA ASP A 284 -17.90 -1.38 3.22
C ASP A 284 -19.12 -1.20 4.17
N GLU A 285 -18.97 -1.41 5.49
CA GLU A 285 -20.03 -1.23 6.51
C GLU A 285 -20.13 0.18 7.11
#